data_AF-A0A537W7U1-F1
#
_entry.id   AF-A0A537W7U1-F1
#
_cell.length_a   1.000
_cell.length_b   1.000
_cell.length_c   1.000
_cell.angle_alpha   90.00
_cell.angle_beta   90.00
_cell.angle_gamma   90.00
#
_symmetry.space_group_name_H-M   'P 1'
#
loop_
_entity.id
_entity.type
_entity.pdbx_description
1 polymer ?
#
loop_
_entity_poly.entity_id
_entity_poly.type
_entity_poly.pdbx_seq_one_letter_code
_entity_poly.pdbx_strand_id
1 'polypeptide(L)'
;MWFVGDPDLTAEQRRVVETEEAWTLGVTRARQRAAPAPTPTLPRLRGRGDRRASGGPVGAEIASRGRKYSYLRDPEAIYRASFAAIRAEADLPRFPAVQRSLALRLAHAAGDVAILDDLVSSRGAVQAGRRALAAGMPILVDAEMVAAGIIRDRLPAQNRIICTLHEAEVAKLAAAQRTTRSAAAVELWRPHLQGAVVAIGNAP
;
A
#
# COMPACT_ATOMS: atom_id res chain seq x y z
N MET A 1 -2.41 -23.28 -7.01
CA MET A 1 -1.47 -22.28 -6.47
C MET A 1 -0.50 -21.96 -7.59
N TRP A 2 -0.59 -20.78 -8.20
CA TRP A 2 0.29 -20.36 -9.30
C TRP A 2 1.32 -19.41 -8.72
N PHE A 3 2.57 -19.86 -8.59
CA PHE A 3 3.70 -19.01 -8.21
C PHE A 3 4.12 -18.20 -9.45
N VAL A 4 4.08 -16.87 -9.35
CA VAL A 4 4.52 -15.94 -10.41
C VAL A 4 5.87 -15.35 -10.00
N GLY A 5 6.91 -16.17 -10.03
CA GLY A 5 8.30 -15.77 -9.79
C GLY A 5 9.23 -16.49 -10.76
N ASP A 6 10.53 -16.24 -10.65
CA ASP A 6 11.54 -16.84 -11.53
C ASP A 6 11.39 -18.38 -11.58
N PRO A 7 11.19 -18.98 -12.77
CA PRO A 7 10.94 -20.41 -12.91
C PRO A 7 12.14 -21.27 -12.47
N ASP A 8 13.34 -20.69 -12.41
CA ASP A 8 14.58 -21.42 -12.14
C ASP A 8 14.92 -21.49 -10.63
N LEU A 9 14.06 -20.94 -9.76
CA LEU A 9 14.22 -21.07 -8.31
C LEU A 9 14.05 -22.52 -7.84
N THR A 10 15.00 -22.97 -7.01
CA THR A 10 14.85 -24.23 -6.26
C THR A 10 13.64 -24.19 -5.32
N ALA A 11 13.15 -25.36 -4.92
CA ALA A 11 12.01 -25.47 -4.01
C ALA A 11 12.26 -24.77 -2.65
N GLU A 12 13.50 -24.77 -2.17
CA GLU A 12 13.89 -24.10 -0.93
C GLU A 12 13.92 -22.57 -1.09
N GLN A 13 14.49 -22.05 -2.17
CA GLN A 13 14.47 -20.62 -2.48
C GLN A 13 13.05 -20.10 -2.70
N ARG A 14 12.19 -20.86 -3.40
CA ARG A 14 10.77 -20.52 -3.56
C ARG A 14 10.07 -20.44 -2.21
N ARG A 15 10.35 -21.39 -1.31
CA ARG A 15 9.79 -21.40 0.04
C ARG A 15 10.21 -20.18 0.83
N VAL A 16 11.48 -19.75 0.74
CA VAL A 16 11.97 -18.53 1.37
C VAL A 16 11.22 -17.30 0.84
N VAL A 17 11.12 -17.14 -0.49
CA VAL A 17 10.35 -16.05 -1.13
C VAL A 17 8.88 -16.06 -0.70
N GLU A 18 8.24 -17.23 -0.72
CA GLU A 18 6.85 -17.39 -0.28
C GLU A 18 6.65 -17.14 1.22
N THR A 19 7.69 -17.27 2.07
CA THR A 19 7.61 -16.99 3.51
C THR A 19 8.00 -15.56 3.88
N GLU A 20 8.97 -14.96 3.18
CA GLU A 20 9.48 -13.62 3.47
C GLU A 20 8.70 -12.53 2.70
N GLU A 21 8.24 -12.82 1.48
CA GLU A 21 7.47 -11.90 0.61
C GLU A 21 5.98 -12.26 0.50
N ALA A 22 5.51 -13.19 1.34
CA ALA A 22 4.13 -13.72 1.37
C ALA A 22 3.05 -12.63 1.37
N TRP A 23 3.34 -11.50 2.03
CA TRP A 23 2.46 -10.36 2.19
C TRP A 23 2.34 -9.54 0.89
N THR A 24 3.42 -9.43 0.11
CA THR A 24 3.44 -8.77 -1.20
C THR A 24 2.65 -9.56 -2.24
N LEU A 25 2.67 -10.90 -2.14
CA LEU A 25 2.01 -11.82 -3.08
C LEU A 25 0.59 -12.21 -2.65
N GLY A 26 0.09 -11.74 -1.49
CA GLY A 26 -1.26 -12.01 -1.00
C GLY A 26 -1.52 -13.47 -0.61
N VAL A 27 -0.48 -14.21 -0.21
CA VAL A 27 -0.55 -15.67 0.06
C VAL A 27 -0.47 -16.01 1.56
N THR A 28 -0.61 -15.04 2.45
CA THR A 28 -0.68 -15.31 3.89
C THR A 28 -1.93 -16.14 4.24
N ARG A 29 -1.68 -17.28 4.90
CA ARG A 29 -2.61 -18.27 5.48
C ARG A 29 -4.10 -17.85 5.51
N ALA A 30 -4.95 -18.70 4.93
CA ALA A 30 -6.40 -18.57 4.92
C ALA A 30 -6.98 -18.38 6.33
N ARG A 31 -7.24 -17.14 6.73
CA ARG A 31 -8.44 -16.85 7.53
C ARG A 31 -9.62 -17.03 6.57
N GLN A 32 -10.63 -17.79 6.98
CA GLN A 32 -11.86 -17.98 6.21
C GLN A 32 -12.46 -16.60 5.89
N ARG A 33 -12.18 -16.08 4.69
CA ARG A 33 -12.79 -14.87 4.16
C ARG A 33 -14.27 -15.17 3.90
N ALA A 34 -15.14 -14.26 4.32
CA ALA A 34 -16.52 -14.26 3.82
C ALA A 34 -16.49 -14.19 2.28
N ALA A 35 -17.45 -14.87 1.62
CA ALA A 35 -17.47 -14.95 0.18
C ALA A 35 -17.52 -13.53 -0.44
N PRO A 36 -16.65 -13.21 -1.42
CA PRO A 36 -16.68 -11.91 -2.08
C PRO A 36 -18.03 -11.69 -2.76
N ALA A 37 -18.50 -10.44 -2.77
CA ALA A 37 -19.71 -10.07 -3.51
C ALA A 37 -19.56 -10.47 -5.00
N PRO A 38 -20.65 -10.91 -5.67
CA PRO A 38 -20.57 -11.37 -7.04
C PRO A 38 -20.06 -10.27 -7.97
N THR A 39 -19.05 -10.61 -8.77
CA THR A 39 -18.47 -9.73 -9.79
C THR A 39 -19.55 -9.29 -10.78
N PRO A 40 -19.72 -7.98 -11.06
CA PRO A 40 -20.69 -7.51 -12.04
C PRO A 40 -20.36 -8.04 -13.44
N THR A 41 -21.33 -8.73 -14.06
CA THR A 41 -21.20 -9.36 -15.37
C THR A 41 -21.22 -8.32 -16.48
N LEU A 42 -20.11 -8.15 -17.21
CA LEU A 42 -20.08 -7.34 -18.42
C LEU A 42 -20.67 -8.12 -19.63
N PRO A 43 -21.34 -7.46 -20.60
CA PRO A 43 -21.97 -8.13 -21.73
C PRO A 43 -20.93 -8.77 -22.66
N ARG A 44 -21.19 -10.01 -23.09
CA ARG A 44 -20.38 -10.70 -24.12
C ARG A 44 -20.63 -10.07 -25.49
N LEU A 45 -19.59 -9.49 -26.10
CA LEU A 45 -19.64 -9.05 -27.50
C LEU A 45 -19.75 -10.28 -28.42
N ARG A 46 -20.83 -10.37 -29.20
CA ARG A 46 -21.03 -11.41 -30.22
C ARG A 46 -20.08 -11.17 -31.41
N GLY A 47 -19.12 -12.07 -31.61
CA GLY A 47 -18.31 -12.13 -32.84
C GLY A 47 -19.16 -12.62 -34.02
N ARG A 48 -19.09 -11.92 -35.16
CA ARG A 48 -19.85 -12.22 -36.38
C ARG A 48 -18.94 -12.95 -37.39
N GLY A 49 -19.22 -14.23 -37.62
CA GLY A 49 -19.25 -14.91 -38.93
C GLY A 49 -17.97 -15.20 -39.73
N ASP A 50 -17.63 -16.49 -39.80
CA ASP A 50 -16.98 -17.30 -40.85
C ASP A 50 -16.57 -16.68 -42.19
N ARG A 51 -15.36 -17.05 -42.67
CA ARG A 51 -15.11 -17.61 -44.03
C ARG A 51 -13.94 -18.60 -44.04
N ARG A 52 -14.13 -19.73 -44.73
CA ARG A 52 -13.14 -20.78 -45.06
C ARG A 52 -12.18 -20.33 -46.18
N ALA A 53 -10.91 -20.75 -46.14
CA ALA A 53 -10.13 -21.24 -47.31
C ALA A 53 -8.74 -21.78 -46.92
N SER A 54 -8.28 -22.72 -47.73
CA SER A 54 -7.09 -23.60 -47.77
C SER A 54 -5.68 -22.99 -47.71
N GLY A 55 -4.73 -23.74 -47.11
CA GLY A 55 -3.45 -24.15 -47.76
C GLY A 55 -2.17 -23.30 -47.64
N GLY A 56 -1.30 -23.60 -46.65
CA GLY A 56 0.18 -23.44 -46.61
C GLY A 56 0.80 -22.04 -46.43
N PRO A 57 2.13 -21.90 -46.19
CA PRO A 57 3.04 -22.69 -45.37
C PRO A 57 3.25 -22.05 -43.96
N VAL A 58 3.79 -22.85 -43.04
CA VAL A 58 4.12 -22.45 -41.66
C VAL A 58 5.34 -21.53 -41.69
N GLY A 59 5.16 -20.23 -41.42
CA GLY A 59 6.28 -19.31 -41.18
C GLY A 59 6.09 -17.90 -41.72
N ALA A 60 5.23 -17.10 -41.08
CA ALA A 60 5.32 -15.64 -41.07
C ALA A 60 4.36 -15.06 -40.01
N GLU A 61 4.89 -14.12 -39.23
CA GLU A 61 4.14 -13.10 -38.49
C GLU A 61 3.23 -13.55 -37.33
N ILE A 62 3.83 -13.74 -36.15
CA ILE A 62 3.18 -13.24 -34.92
C ILE A 62 3.38 -11.72 -34.89
N ALA A 63 2.83 -11.02 -35.88
CA ALA A 63 2.63 -9.58 -35.75
C ALA A 63 1.59 -9.41 -34.65
N SER A 64 2.04 -8.99 -33.46
CA SER A 64 1.15 -8.72 -32.34
C SER A 64 0.15 -7.64 -32.78
N ARG A 65 -1.04 -8.07 -33.21
CA ARG A 65 -2.19 -7.18 -33.35
C ARG A 65 -2.44 -6.65 -31.95
N GLY A 66 -1.96 -5.44 -31.67
CA GLY A 66 -1.93 -4.83 -30.34
C GLY A 66 -3.30 -4.92 -29.69
N ARG A 67 -3.47 -5.89 -28.79
CA ARG A 67 -4.67 -5.97 -27.94
C ARG A 67 -4.61 -4.76 -27.03
N LYS A 68 -5.36 -3.71 -27.37
CA LYS A 68 -5.62 -2.61 -26.44
C LYS A 68 -6.45 -3.17 -25.29
N TYR A 69 -5.84 -3.29 -24.13
CA TYR A 69 -6.56 -3.66 -22.91
C TYR A 69 -7.67 -2.64 -22.63
N SER A 70 -8.87 -3.15 -22.36
CA SER A 70 -10.02 -2.35 -21.94
C SER A 70 -9.98 -2.22 -20.42
N TYR A 71 -9.67 -1.02 -19.94
CA TYR A 71 -9.67 -0.66 -18.51
C TYR A 71 -10.08 0.80 -18.35
N LEU A 72 -10.54 1.16 -17.16
CA LEU A 72 -10.92 2.52 -16.82
C LEU A 72 -9.67 3.42 -16.84
N ARG A 73 -9.72 4.52 -17.61
CA ARG A 73 -8.58 5.44 -17.80
C ARG A 73 -8.78 6.82 -17.17
N ASP A 74 -9.95 7.07 -16.57
CA ASP A 74 -10.23 8.31 -15.84
C ASP A 74 -9.76 8.14 -14.38
N PRO A 75 -8.72 8.87 -13.94
CA PRO A 75 -8.18 8.75 -12.59
C PRO A 75 -9.20 9.07 -11.49
N GLU A 76 -10.08 10.05 -11.70
CA GLU A 76 -11.09 10.39 -10.69
C GLU A 76 -12.16 9.31 -10.59
N ALA A 77 -12.58 8.76 -11.73
CA ALA A 77 -13.50 7.61 -11.74
C ALA A 77 -12.87 6.38 -11.06
N ILE A 78 -11.56 6.15 -11.24
CA ILE A 78 -10.83 5.08 -10.54
C ILE A 78 -10.87 5.29 -9.04
N TYR A 79 -10.56 6.50 -8.55
CA TYR A 79 -10.64 6.80 -7.12
C TYR A 79 -12.05 6.64 -6.55
N ARG A 80 -13.08 7.14 -7.26
CA ARG A 80 -14.48 6.99 -6.85
C ARG A 80 -14.88 5.52 -6.76
N ALA A 81 -14.56 4.73 -7.78
CA ALA A 81 -14.86 3.29 -7.82
C ALA A 81 -14.12 2.53 -6.71
N SER A 82 -12.83 2.81 -6.49
CA SER A 82 -12.04 2.19 -5.43
C SER A 82 -12.63 2.45 -4.04
N PHE A 83 -12.95 3.70 -3.71
CA PHE A 83 -13.54 4.00 -2.40
C PHE A 83 -14.97 3.48 -2.25
N ALA A 84 -15.73 3.36 -3.35
CA ALA A 84 -17.05 2.73 -3.31
C ALA A 84 -16.94 1.24 -2.98
N ALA A 85 -16.00 0.52 -3.61
CA ALA A 85 -15.75 -0.89 -3.31
C ALA A 85 -15.34 -1.09 -1.84
N ILE A 86 -14.39 -0.29 -1.35
CA ILE A 86 -13.95 -0.38 0.05
C ILE A 86 -15.11 -0.12 1.01
N ARG A 87 -15.97 0.88 0.76
CA ARG A 87 -17.13 1.16 1.62
C ARG A 87 -18.18 0.04 1.61
N ALA A 88 -18.27 -0.74 0.54
CA ALA A 88 -19.18 -1.88 0.45
C ALA A 88 -18.66 -3.08 1.25
N GLU A 89 -17.35 -3.23 1.38
CA GLU A 89 -16.70 -4.37 2.05
C GLU A 89 -16.30 -4.09 3.51
N ALA A 90 -15.92 -2.84 3.81
CA ALA A 90 -15.41 -2.45 5.12
C ALA A 90 -16.55 -2.03 6.06
N ASP A 91 -16.61 -2.62 7.27
CA ASP A 91 -17.44 -2.14 8.37
C ASP A 91 -16.87 -0.85 8.98
N LEU A 92 -16.90 0.25 8.22
CA LEU A 92 -16.48 1.56 8.69
C LEU A 92 -17.35 2.13 9.84
N PRO A 93 -18.67 1.85 9.94
CA PRO A 93 -19.48 2.31 11.05
C PRO A 93 -18.97 1.89 12.44
N ARG A 94 -18.23 0.77 12.57
CA ARG A 94 -17.60 0.35 13.84
C ARG A 94 -16.56 1.34 14.38
N PHE A 95 -16.02 2.20 13.51
CA PHE A 95 -15.09 3.26 13.92
C PHE A 95 -15.84 4.56 14.28
N PRO A 96 -15.37 5.29 15.31
CA PRO A 96 -15.78 6.67 15.57
C PRO A 96 -15.69 7.52 14.30
N ALA A 97 -16.64 8.44 14.09
CA ALA A 97 -16.71 9.26 12.87
C ALA A 97 -15.38 9.94 12.49
N VAL A 98 -14.63 10.41 13.50
CA VAL A 98 -13.31 11.04 13.35
C VAL A 98 -12.23 10.11 12.77
N GLN A 99 -12.39 8.79 12.92
CA GLN A 99 -11.45 7.76 12.47
C GLN A 99 -11.82 7.16 11.12
N ARG A 100 -13.08 7.28 10.67
CA ARG A 100 -13.56 6.63 9.43
C ARG A 100 -12.76 7.02 8.19
N SER A 101 -12.38 8.30 8.07
CA SER A 101 -11.56 8.74 6.95
C SER A 101 -10.13 8.17 7.00
N LEU A 102 -9.59 7.93 8.19
CA LEU A 102 -8.29 7.29 8.37
C LEU A 102 -8.37 5.81 7.98
N ALA A 103 -9.36 5.09 8.51
CA ALA A 103 -9.62 3.69 8.20
C ALA A 103 -9.80 3.46 6.68
N LEU A 104 -10.64 4.28 6.03
CA LEU A 104 -10.84 4.20 4.58
C LEU A 104 -9.52 4.38 3.81
N ARG A 105 -8.68 5.34 4.22
CA ARG A 105 -7.38 5.60 3.58
C ARG A 105 -6.40 4.45 3.79
N LEU A 106 -6.39 3.86 4.99
CA LEU A 106 -5.54 2.72 5.33
C LEU A 106 -5.88 1.50 4.47
N ALA A 107 -7.17 1.12 4.41
CA ALA A 107 -7.62 0.01 3.56
C ALA A 107 -7.32 0.26 2.08
N HIS A 108 -7.49 1.49 1.58
CA HIS A 108 -7.14 1.84 0.20
C HIS A 108 -5.64 1.71 -0.08
N ALA A 109 -4.78 2.18 0.82
CA ALA A 109 -3.34 2.09 0.66
C ALA A 109 -2.82 0.65 0.74
N ALA A 110 -3.42 -0.17 1.61
CA ALA A 110 -3.10 -1.59 1.76
C ALA A 110 -3.67 -2.46 0.63
N GLY A 111 -4.76 -2.02 -0.02
CA GLY A 111 -5.50 -2.85 -0.96
C GLY A 111 -6.27 -4.00 -0.29
N ASP A 112 -6.41 -3.98 1.04
CA ASP A 112 -7.09 -5.01 1.83
C ASP A 112 -7.91 -4.33 2.95
N VAL A 113 -9.21 -4.64 3.03
CA VAL A 113 -10.08 -4.15 4.11
C VAL A 113 -9.83 -4.86 5.44
N ALA A 114 -9.24 -6.06 5.43
CA ALA A 114 -8.92 -6.82 6.63
C ALA A 114 -7.88 -6.13 7.51
N ILE A 115 -7.05 -5.24 6.95
CA ILE A 115 -6.08 -4.43 7.73
C ILE A 115 -6.73 -3.62 8.85
N LEU A 116 -8.04 -3.34 8.72
CA LEU A 116 -8.80 -2.59 9.71
C LEU A 116 -9.00 -3.38 11.00
N ASP A 117 -8.91 -4.71 10.97
CA ASP A 117 -9.04 -5.55 12.17
C ASP A 117 -7.87 -5.37 13.12
N ASP A 118 -6.71 -4.97 12.59
CA ASP A 118 -5.49 -4.67 13.34
C ASP A 118 -5.35 -3.16 13.66
N LEU A 119 -6.31 -2.32 13.23
CA LEU A 119 -6.29 -0.89 13.50
C LEU A 119 -6.69 -0.58 14.94
N VAL A 120 -5.70 -0.27 15.78
CA VAL A 120 -5.88 0.17 17.16
C VAL A 120 -5.55 1.64 17.32
N SER A 121 -6.25 2.35 18.20
CA SER A 121 -5.94 3.75 18.52
C SER A 121 -6.27 4.08 19.97
N SER A 122 -5.38 4.84 20.62
CA SER A 122 -5.66 5.40 21.93
C SER A 122 -6.78 6.45 21.85
N ARG A 123 -7.55 6.59 22.94
CA ARG A 123 -8.61 7.60 23.02
C ARG A 123 -8.05 8.99 22.74
N GLY A 124 -8.61 9.68 21.73
CA GLY A 124 -8.22 11.04 21.37
C GLY A 124 -6.99 11.17 20.46
N ALA A 125 -6.33 10.06 20.09
CA ALA A 125 -5.09 10.09 19.28
C ALA A 125 -5.28 10.81 17.94
N VAL A 126 -6.37 10.52 17.22
CA VAL A 126 -6.64 11.15 15.91
C VAL A 126 -6.85 12.66 16.06
N GLN A 127 -7.58 13.10 17.08
CA GLN A 127 -7.77 14.53 17.33
C GLN A 127 -6.47 15.21 17.72
N ALA A 128 -5.64 14.57 18.55
CA ALA A 128 -4.34 15.09 18.94
C ALA A 128 -3.42 15.26 17.71
N GLY A 129 -3.31 14.24 16.86
CA GLY A 129 -2.53 14.30 15.63
C GLY A 129 -3.02 15.40 14.68
N ARG A 130 -4.35 15.52 14.47
CA ARG A 130 -4.92 16.59 13.63
C ARG A 130 -4.61 17.98 14.19
N ARG A 131 -4.68 18.18 15.50
CA ARG A 131 -4.34 19.46 16.15
C ARG A 131 -2.85 19.78 15.99
N ALA A 132 -1.96 18.80 16.20
CA ALA A 132 -0.53 18.99 16.02
C ALA A 132 -0.19 19.40 14.58
N LEU A 133 -0.76 18.70 13.58
CA LEU A 133 -0.56 19.05 12.18
C LEU A 133 -1.10 20.45 11.87
N ALA A 134 -2.31 20.79 12.32
CA ALA A 134 -2.89 22.12 12.12
C ALA A 134 -2.06 23.23 12.79
N ALA A 135 -1.37 22.93 13.89
CA ALA A 135 -0.47 23.86 14.59
C ALA A 135 0.92 23.97 13.94
N GLY A 136 1.17 23.31 12.79
CA GLY A 136 2.45 23.38 12.10
C GLY A 136 3.53 22.44 12.64
N MET A 137 3.18 21.50 13.53
CA MET A 137 4.16 20.57 14.11
C MET A 137 4.76 19.65 13.03
N PRO A 138 6.06 19.27 13.17
CA PRO A 138 6.72 18.42 12.20
C PRO A 138 6.17 16.98 12.24
N ILE A 139 6.37 16.28 11.14
CA ILE A 139 6.16 14.84 11.01
C ILE A 139 7.54 14.18 11.03
N LEU A 140 7.81 13.38 12.07
CA LEU A 140 9.03 12.59 12.19
C LEU A 140 8.76 11.21 11.62
N VAL A 141 9.61 10.75 10.68
CA VAL A 141 9.44 9.45 10.03
C VAL A 141 10.69 8.59 10.18
N ASP A 142 10.50 7.27 10.25
CA ASP A 142 11.58 6.29 10.40
C ASP A 142 12.26 5.89 9.08
N ALA A 143 11.56 6.07 7.95
CA ALA A 143 12.04 5.67 6.63
C ALA A 143 11.64 6.66 5.52
N GLU A 144 12.50 6.78 4.50
CA GLU A 144 12.26 7.65 3.33
C GLU A 144 10.98 7.28 2.57
N MET A 145 10.60 6.00 2.54
CA MET A 145 9.34 5.58 1.91
C MET A 145 8.12 6.20 2.60
N VAL A 146 8.15 6.34 3.93
CA VAL A 146 7.08 7.00 4.69
C VAL A 146 7.07 8.49 4.37
N ALA A 147 8.24 9.15 4.33
CA ALA A 147 8.34 10.56 3.93
C ALA A 147 7.77 10.79 2.53
N ALA A 148 8.14 9.96 1.56
CA ALA A 148 7.72 10.05 0.17
C ALA A 148 6.21 9.79 -0.02
N GLY A 149 5.60 8.95 0.84
CA GLY A 149 4.16 8.67 0.82
C GLY A 149 3.28 9.82 1.32
N ILE A 150 3.84 10.82 1.99
CA ILE A 150 3.09 11.97 2.50
C ILE A 150 2.84 12.97 1.36
N ILE A 151 1.56 13.18 1.03
CA ILE A 151 1.14 14.16 0.02
C ILE A 151 1.25 15.57 0.62
N ARG A 152 2.32 16.28 0.26
CA ARG A 152 2.66 17.61 0.79
C ARG A 152 1.54 18.64 0.64
N ASP A 153 0.85 18.64 -0.49
CA ASP A 153 -0.25 19.59 -0.77
C ASP A 153 -1.47 19.42 0.16
N ARG A 154 -1.55 18.29 0.89
CA ARG A 154 -2.63 18.05 1.87
C ARG A 154 -2.25 18.44 3.30
N LEU A 155 -1.03 18.93 3.52
CA LEU A 155 -0.57 19.35 4.83
C LEU A 155 -1.19 20.71 5.19
N PRO A 156 -1.82 20.84 6.38
CA PRO A 156 -2.59 22.04 6.72
C PRO A 156 -1.73 23.28 7.00
N ALA A 157 -0.45 23.12 7.31
CA ALA A 157 0.42 24.20 7.76
C ALA A 157 1.85 24.07 7.21
N GLN A 158 2.01 23.53 5.98
CA GLN A 158 3.31 23.26 5.36
C GLN A 158 4.27 22.50 6.30
N ASN A 159 3.73 21.51 7.00
CA ASN A 159 4.43 20.76 8.03
C ASN A 159 5.75 20.18 7.49
N ARG A 160 6.84 20.37 8.23
CA ARG A 160 8.13 19.75 7.91
C ARG A 160 8.00 18.23 8.03
N ILE A 161 8.51 17.51 7.04
CA ILE A 161 8.68 16.05 7.10
C ILE A 161 10.17 15.80 7.32
N ILE A 162 10.51 15.08 8.38
CA ILE A 162 11.89 14.88 8.82
C ILE A 162 12.17 13.39 8.91
N CYS A 163 13.09 12.92 8.08
CA CYS A 163 13.69 11.59 8.15
C CYS A 163 15.18 11.79 8.43
N THR A 164 15.68 11.27 9.55
CA THR A 164 17.09 11.40 9.94
C THR A 164 17.92 10.18 9.58
N LEU A 165 17.32 9.16 8.94
CA LEU A 165 17.93 7.85 8.67
C LEU A 165 19.29 7.92 7.93
N HIS A 166 19.46 8.93 7.08
CA HIS A 166 20.65 9.12 6.24
C HIS A 166 21.62 10.18 6.78
N GLU A 167 21.38 10.72 7.97
CA GLU A 167 22.30 11.67 8.60
C GLU A 167 23.65 11.00 8.89
N ALA A 168 24.74 11.72 8.63
CA ALA A 168 26.11 11.17 8.67
C ALA A 168 26.47 10.53 10.02
N GLU A 169 25.90 11.05 11.12
CA GLU A 169 26.18 10.58 12.47
C GLU A 169 25.40 9.31 12.85
N VAL A 170 24.33 8.94 12.12
CA VAL A 170 23.49 7.77 12.46
C VAL A 170 24.27 6.47 12.41
N ALA A 171 25.15 6.28 11.43
CA ALA A 171 25.93 5.06 11.31
C ALA A 171 26.86 4.86 12.50
N LYS A 172 27.53 5.94 12.94
CA LYS A 172 28.41 5.92 14.12
C LYS A 172 27.60 5.65 15.39
N LEU A 173 26.45 6.31 15.52
CA LEU A 173 25.58 6.17 16.69
C LEU A 173 25.01 4.75 16.81
N ALA A 174 24.55 4.17 15.70
CA ALA A 174 24.07 2.80 15.64
C ALA A 174 25.14 1.79 16.08
N ALA A 175 26.39 1.97 15.62
CA ALA A 175 27.51 1.14 16.03
C ALA A 175 27.82 1.28 17.53
N ALA A 176 27.89 2.50 18.05
CA ALA A 176 28.15 2.77 19.46
C ALA A 176 27.06 2.20 20.39
N GLN A 177 25.80 2.28 19.97
CA GLN A 177 24.64 1.78 20.72
C GLN A 177 24.36 0.29 20.49
N ARG A 178 25.02 -0.34 19.51
CA ARG A 178 24.74 -1.71 19.06
C ARG A 178 23.26 -1.92 18.70
N THR A 179 22.71 -0.99 17.91
CA THR A 179 21.31 -1.00 17.48
C THR A 179 21.18 -0.77 15.97
N THR A 180 19.96 -0.82 15.43
CA THR A 180 19.70 -0.55 14.01
C THR A 180 19.88 0.93 13.69
N ARG A 181 20.16 1.26 12.42
CA ARG A 181 20.25 2.67 11.99
C ARG A 181 18.95 3.44 12.24
N SER A 182 17.79 2.83 11.97
CA SER A 182 16.49 3.46 12.20
C SER A 182 16.25 3.76 13.68
N ALA A 183 16.61 2.84 14.58
CA ALA A 183 16.51 3.06 16.02
C ALA A 183 17.48 4.16 16.50
N ALA A 184 18.74 4.15 16.02
CA ALA A 184 19.70 5.21 16.34
C ALA A 184 19.26 6.58 15.81
N ALA A 185 18.62 6.63 14.64
CA ALA A 185 18.15 7.87 14.03
C ALA A 185 17.11 8.62 14.89
N VAL A 186 16.39 7.92 15.77
CA VAL A 186 15.43 8.51 16.73
C VAL A 186 16.12 9.47 17.70
N GLU A 187 17.40 9.26 18.02
CA GLU A 187 18.17 10.18 18.88
C GLU A 187 18.29 11.57 18.26
N LEU A 188 18.35 11.65 16.93
CA LEU A 188 18.39 12.92 16.20
C LEU A 188 17.03 13.61 16.16
N TRP A 189 15.95 12.97 16.63
CA TRP A 189 14.63 13.59 16.71
C TRP A 189 14.45 14.48 17.93
N ARG A 190 15.32 14.38 18.96
CA ARG A 190 15.19 15.12 20.24
C ARG A 190 14.89 16.61 20.06
N PRO A 191 15.55 17.37 19.16
CA PRO A 191 15.25 18.80 18.96
C PRO A 191 13.87 19.09 18.35
N HIS A 192 13.21 18.07 17.80
CA HIS A 192 11.97 18.19 17.04
C HIS A 192 10.80 17.43 17.66
N LEU A 193 11.05 16.59 18.67
CA LEU A 193 10.09 15.62 19.19
C LEU A 193 8.90 16.24 19.92
N GLN A 194 9.13 17.35 20.62
CA GLN A 194 8.08 18.02 21.38
C GLN A 194 6.93 18.42 20.45
N GLY A 195 5.76 17.84 20.66
CA GLY A 195 4.53 18.10 19.90
C GLY A 195 4.49 17.54 18.46
N ALA A 196 5.54 16.85 18.01
CA ALA A 196 5.57 16.24 16.69
C ALA A 196 4.52 15.13 16.50
N VAL A 197 4.21 14.85 15.24
CA VAL A 197 3.53 13.60 14.85
C VAL A 197 4.60 12.62 14.41
N VAL A 198 4.71 11.48 15.11
CA VAL A 198 5.65 10.41 14.75
C VAL A 198 4.95 9.38 13.88
N ALA A 199 5.55 9.00 12.77
CA ALA A 199 5.09 7.95 11.88
C ALA A 199 6.21 6.92 11.66
N ILE A 200 6.11 5.79 12.35
CA ILE A 200 6.98 4.62 12.17
C ILE A 200 6.24 3.65 11.27
N GLY A 201 6.72 3.47 10.05
CA GLY A 201 6.07 2.65 9.02
C GLY A 201 6.89 1.46 8.53
N ASN A 202 8.11 1.26 9.03
CA ASN A 202 9.01 0.21 8.60
C ASN A 202 9.72 -0.48 9.77
N ALA A 203 10.50 0.26 10.56
CA ALA A 203 11.41 -0.31 11.55
C ALA A 203 10.71 -0.56 12.91
N PRO A 204 10.62 -1.82 13.37
CA PRO A 204 10.03 -2.17 14.67
C PRO A 204 10.91 -1.76 15.87
#